data_AF-A0AAF0VG54-F1
#
_entry.id   AF-A0AAF0VG54-F1
#
_cell.length_a   1.000
_cell.length_b   1.000
_cell.length_c   1.000
_cell.angle_alpha   90.00
_cell.angle_beta   90.00
_cell.angle_gamma   90.00
#
_symmetry.space_group_name_H-M   'P 1'
#
loop_
_entity.id
_entity.type
_entity.pdbx_description
1 polymer ?
#
loop_
_entity_poly.entity_id
_entity_poly.type
_entity_poly.pdbx_seq_one_letter_code
_entity_poly.pdbx_strand_id
1 'polypeptide(L)' 'MALRVAGLAFGLLALVAGGLQLWAFGVTGGARHLILGVFASSVGVCVIVAVWRRRRH' A
#
# COMPACT_ATOMS: atom_id res chain seq x y z
N MET A 1 0.84 -21.54 2.42
CA MET A 1 1.14 -20.51 3.46
C MET A 1 1.98 -19.35 2.91
N ALA A 2 3.08 -19.64 2.19
CA ALA A 2 4.00 -18.64 1.64
C ALA A 2 3.34 -17.50 0.83
N LEU A 3 2.36 -17.81 -0.02
CA LEU A 3 1.68 -16.81 -0.86
C LEU A 3 0.90 -15.75 -0.05
N ARG A 4 0.37 -16.09 1.12
CA ARG A 4 -0.31 -15.13 2.03
C ARG A 4 0.68 -14.23 2.74
N VAL A 5 1.84 -14.78 3.13
CA VAL A 5 2.91 -14.01 3.78
C VAL A 5 3.53 -13.04 2.77
N ALA A 6 3.79 -13.50 1.55
CA ALA A 6 4.25 -12.65 0.47
C ALA A 6 3.25 -11.52 0.15
N GLY A 7 1.94 -11.83 0.11
CA GLY A 7 0.89 -10.81 -0.08
C GLY A 7 0.82 -9.79 1.05
N LEU A 8 0.96 -10.22 2.31
CA LEU A 8 1.00 -9.30 3.46
C LEU A 8 2.25 -8.42 3.45
N ALA A 9 3.42 -8.99 3.19
CA ALA A 9 4.67 -8.25 3.09
C ALA A 9 4.60 -7.22 1.96
N PHE A 10 4.07 -7.62 0.80
CA PHE A 10 3.85 -6.71 -0.32
C PHE A 10 2.87 -5.58 0.01
N GLY A 11 1.74 -5.90 0.65
CA GLY A 11 0.75 -4.89 1.07
C GLY A 11 1.30 -3.89 2.09
N LEU A 12 2.12 -4.35 3.05
CA LEU A 12 2.79 -3.49 4.03
C LEU A 12 3.84 -2.59 3.36
N LEU A 13 4.69 -3.15 2.48
CA LEU A 13 5.67 -2.36 1.73
C LEU A 13 5.00 -1.33 0.82
N ALA A 14 3.88 -1.68 0.19
CA ALA A 14 3.08 -0.75 -0.62
C ALA A 14 2.48 0.38 0.22
N LEU A 15 2.00 0.10 1.44
CA LEU A 15 1.54 1.13 2.36
C LEU A 15 2.66 2.06 2.80
N VAL A 16 3.84 1.51 3.12
CA VAL A 16 5.02 2.31 3.50
C VAL A 16 5.45 3.19 2.34
N ALA A 17 5.54 2.64 1.12
CA ALA A 17 5.89 3.41 -0.08
C ALA A 17 4.87 4.52 -0.37
N GLY A 18 3.56 4.22 -0.32
CA GLY A 18 2.50 5.19 -0.53
C GLY A 18 2.49 6.29 0.53
N GLY A 19 2.69 5.93 1.80
CA GLY A 19 2.82 6.86 2.91
C GLY A 19 4.05 7.76 2.79
N LEU A 20 5.19 7.21 2.37
CA LEU A 20 6.40 7.99 2.12
C LEU A 20 6.21 8.98 0.97
N GLN A 21 5.45 8.61 -0.08
CA GLN A 21 5.13 9.50 -1.20
C GLN A 21 4.13 10.59 -0.83
N LEU A 22 3.16 10.30 0.05
CA LEU A 22 2.28 11.30 0.66
C LEU A 22 3.05 12.28 1.55
N TRP A 23 4.02 11.78 2.34
CA TRP A 23 4.92 12.63 3.11
C TRP A 23 5.77 13.50 2.19
N ALA A 24 6.38 12.92 1.17
CA ALA A 24 7.19 13.66 0.20
C ALA A 24 6.37 14.75 -0.50
N PHE A 25 5.09 14.51 -0.81
CA PHE A 25 4.21 15.55 -1.34
C PHE A 25 4.09 16.76 -0.42
N GLY A 26 3.92 16.53 0.89
CA GLY A 26 3.86 17.62 1.88
C GLY A 26 5.15 18.44 1.98
N VAL A 27 6.30 17.87 1.61
CA VAL A 27 7.62 18.51 1.68
C VAL A 27 8.02 19.14 0.34
N THR A 28 7.71 18.52 -0.79
CA THR A 28 8.22 18.93 -2.12
C THR A 28 7.15 19.49 -3.07
N GLY A 29 5.86 19.38 -2.74
CA GLY A 29 4.76 20.01 -3.52
C GLY A 29 4.47 19.38 -4.89
N GLY A 30 5.10 18.26 -5.24
CA GLY A 30 4.92 17.63 -6.56
C GLY A 30 3.63 16.81 -6.67
N ALA A 31 2.65 17.25 -7.47
CA ALA A 31 1.37 16.54 -7.69
C ALA A 31 1.52 15.05 -8.05
N ARG A 32 2.61 14.68 -8.74
CA ARG A 32 2.97 13.28 -9.05
C ARG A 32 3.08 12.40 -7.80
N HIS A 33 3.57 12.95 -6.68
CA HIS A 33 3.80 12.21 -5.44
C HIS A 33 2.49 11.92 -4.72
N LEU A 34 1.52 12.84 -4.81
CA LEU A 34 0.17 12.64 -4.29
C LEU A 34 -0.55 11.50 -5.04
N ILE A 35 -0.53 11.52 -6.38
CA ILE A 35 -1.21 10.51 -7.21
C ILE A 35 -0.63 9.11 -6.96
N LEU A 36 0.71 9.00 -6.97
CA LEU A 36 1.38 7.73 -6.71
C LEU A 36 1.17 7.25 -5.27
N GLY A 37 1.16 8.17 -4.29
CA GLY A 37 0.91 7.85 -2.89
C GLY A 37 -0.48 7.27 -2.67
N VAL A 38 -1.52 7.95 -3.17
CA VAL A 38 -2.92 7.49 -3.08
C VAL A 38 -3.12 6.16 -3.79
N PHE A 39 -2.51 5.99 -4.97
CA PHE A 39 -2.56 4.74 -5.72
C PHE A 39 -1.94 3.59 -4.94
N ALA A 40 -0.71 3.76 -4.45
CA ALA A 40 -0.01 2.73 -3.67
C ALA A 40 -0.74 2.40 -2.36
N SER A 41 -1.31 3.39 -1.68
CA SER A 41 -2.12 3.19 -0.48
C SER A 41 -3.40 2.38 -0.78
N SER A 42 -4.11 2.69 -1.86
CA SER A 42 -5.31 1.94 -2.26
C SER A 42 -5.00 0.50 -2.60
N VAL A 43 -3.89 0.25 -3.32
CA VAL A 43 -3.43 -1.11 -3.65
C VAL A 43 -3.05 -1.86 -2.37
N GLY A 44 -2.29 -1.25 -1.46
CA GLY A 44 -1.91 -1.85 -0.18
C GLY A 44 -3.12 -2.27 0.66
N VAL A 45 -4.13 -1.39 0.78
CA VAL A 45 -5.39 -1.70 1.47
C VAL A 45 -6.14 -2.85 0.80
N CYS A 46 -6.28 -2.83 -0.53
CA CYS A 46 -6.93 -3.91 -1.28
C CYS A 46 -6.27 -5.27 -1.06
N VAL A 47 -4.94 -5.32 -1.07
CA VAL A 47 -4.19 -6.56 -0.84
C VAL A 47 -4.37 -7.06 0.59
N ILE A 48 -4.31 -6.17 1.59
CA ILE A 48 -4.55 -6.52 2.99
C ILE A 48 -5.97 -7.07 3.19
N VAL A 49 -6.98 -6.40 2.63
CA VAL A 49 -8.37 -6.84 2.69
C VAL A 49 -8.57 -8.18 1.99
N ALA A 50 -7.93 -8.41 0.84
CA ALA A 50 -8.01 -9.67 0.12
C ALA A 50 -7.40 -10.83 0.93
N VAL A 51 -6.24 -10.60 1.57
CA VAL A 51 -5.63 -11.59 2.47
C VAL A 51 -6.51 -11.84 3.69
N TRP A 52 -7.14 -10.80 4.24
CA TRP A 52 -8.07 -10.94 5.36
C TRP A 52 -9.33 -11.72 4.97
N ARG A 53 -9.92 -11.47 3.79
CA ARG A 53 -11.05 -12.28 3.30
C ARG A 53 -10.66 -13.74 3.12
N ARG A 54 -9.47 -14.04 2.58
CA ARG A 54 -8.92 -15.41 2.53
C ARG A 54 -8.56 -16.01 3.89
N ARG A 55 -8.53 -15.24 4.99
CA ARG A 55 -8.45 -15.80 6.36
C ARG A 55 -9.80 -16.28 6.88
N ARG A 56 -10.90 -15.70 6.38
CA ARG A 56 -12.25 -15.94 6.91
C ARG A 56 -13.00 -17.06 6.18
N HIS A 57 -12.55 -17.45 4.99
CA HIS A 57 -12.95 -18.66 4.28
C HIS A 57 -11.91 -19.75 4.51
#